data_AF-A0ABC9Y430-F1
#
_entry.id   AF-A0ABC9Y430-F1
#
_cell.length_a   1.000
_cell.length_b   1.000
_cell.length_c   1.000
_cell.angle_alpha   90.00
_cell.angle_beta   90.00
_cell.angle_gamma   90.00
#
_symmetry.space_group_name_H-M   'P 1'
#
loop_
_entity.id
_entity.type
_entity.pdbx_description
1 polymer ?
#
loop_
_entity_poly.entity_id
_entity_poly.type
_entity_poly.pdbx_seq_one_letter_code
_entity_poly.pdbx_strand_id
1 'polypeptide(L)'
;MSKELLEKLKGKKEVYSTWKKGLATWEEYRDVVRECRDATRKAKAHLELSLARDVKDNKKGFFKYISSKRKTRENVDPLLNEVGALMMEDTEKAELLNVFFASVFTAKASPQETQTLEVGEEVWRKEDLPLVKEDQVREHLGKLDIHKSMGPDGMHP
;
A
#
# COMPACT_ATOMS: atom_id res chain seq x y z
N MET A 1 -8.18 -15.78 -6.41
CA MET A 1 -7.51 -16.89 -7.13
C MET A 1 -8.55 -17.97 -7.38
N SER A 2 -8.75 -18.39 -8.63
CA SER A 2 -9.73 -19.45 -8.94
C SER A 2 -9.22 -20.81 -8.46
N LYS A 3 -10.13 -21.72 -8.12
CA LYS A 3 -9.80 -23.11 -7.76
C LYS A 3 -9.01 -23.79 -8.89
N GLU A 4 -9.39 -23.54 -10.13
CA GLU A 4 -8.72 -24.06 -11.32
C GLU A 4 -7.23 -23.67 -11.39
N LEU A 5 -6.88 -22.40 -11.13
CA LEU A 5 -5.49 -21.96 -11.16
C LEU A 5 -4.67 -22.61 -10.04
N LEU A 6 -5.29 -22.86 -8.88
CA LEU A 6 -4.66 -23.56 -7.77
C LEU A 6 -4.33 -25.01 -8.12
N GLU A 7 -5.26 -25.71 -8.78
CA GLU A 7 -5.05 -27.07 -9.28
C GLU A 7 -3.90 -27.12 -10.29
N LYS A 8 -3.84 -26.18 -11.25
CA LYS A 8 -2.71 -26.13 -12.21
C LYS A 8 -1.37 -25.87 -11.54
N LEU A 9 -1.33 -25.04 -10.50
CA LEU A 9 -0.11 -24.80 -9.71
C LEU A 9 0.33 -26.05 -8.94
N LYS A 10 -0.63 -26.80 -8.39
CA LYS A 10 -0.39 -28.06 -7.68
C LYS A 10 0.09 -29.16 -8.64
N GLY A 11 -0.58 -29.35 -9.77
CA GLY A 11 -0.17 -30.27 -10.82
C GLY A 11 1.23 -29.99 -11.35
N LYS A 12 1.60 -28.71 -11.53
CA LYS A 12 2.99 -28.34 -11.89
C LYS A 12 4.02 -28.82 -10.86
N LYS A 13 3.70 -28.74 -9.57
CA LYS A 13 4.59 -29.18 -8.48
C LYS A 13 4.72 -30.71 -8.45
N GLU A 14 3.63 -31.42 -8.70
CA GLU A 14 3.61 -32.89 -8.77
C GLU A 14 4.43 -33.41 -9.96
N VAL A 15 4.21 -32.83 -11.15
CA VAL A 15 4.94 -33.21 -12.37
C VAL A 15 6.43 -32.84 -12.27
N TYR A 16 6.77 -31.74 -11.60
CA TYR A 16 8.17 -31.43 -11.29
C TYR A 16 8.82 -32.52 -10.42
N SER A 17 8.10 -33.03 -9.42
CA SER A 17 8.59 -34.09 -8.53
C SER A 17 8.80 -35.42 -9.28
N THR A 18 7.89 -35.80 -10.17
CA THR A 18 8.00 -37.03 -10.97
C THR A 18 9.10 -36.92 -12.02
N TRP A 19 9.19 -35.78 -12.72
CA TRP A 19 10.27 -35.50 -13.67
C TRP A 19 11.65 -35.55 -13.00
N LYS A 20 11.78 -34.95 -11.82
CA LYS A 20 13.03 -34.98 -11.04
C LYS A 20 13.46 -36.39 -10.61
N LYS A 21 12.50 -37.32 -10.48
CA LYS A 21 12.74 -38.74 -10.17
C LYS A 21 12.97 -39.60 -11.41
N GLY A 22 12.94 -39.02 -12.62
CA GLY A 22 13.08 -39.75 -13.88
C GLY A 22 11.84 -40.55 -14.29
N LEU A 23 10.70 -40.34 -13.61
CA LEU A 23 9.43 -41.03 -13.89
C LEU A 23 8.55 -40.32 -14.92
N ALA A 24 8.88 -39.07 -15.24
CA ALA A 24 8.20 -38.27 -16.26
C ALA A 24 9.23 -37.71 -17.23
N THR A 25 8.82 -37.53 -18.47
CA THR A 25 9.63 -36.93 -19.52
C THR A 25 9.77 -35.42 -19.32
N TRP A 26 10.82 -34.85 -19.90
CA TRP A 26 10.98 -33.40 -19.93
C TRP A 26 9.82 -32.70 -20.66
N GLU A 27 9.24 -33.36 -21.67
CA GLU A 27 8.17 -32.81 -22.49
C GLU A 27 6.88 -32.64 -21.70
N GLU A 28 6.48 -33.65 -20.92
CA GLU A 28 5.33 -33.58 -20.02
C GLU A 28 5.47 -32.45 -18.99
N TYR A 29 6.64 -32.31 -18.37
CA TYR A 29 6.89 -31.22 -17.44
C TYR A 29 6.82 -29.85 -18.13
N ARG A 30 7.45 -29.72 -19.31
CA ARG A 30 7.47 -28.47 -20.07
C ARG A 30 6.05 -28.02 -20.45
N ASP A 31 5.19 -28.95 -20.85
CA ASP A 31 3.84 -28.62 -21.28
C ASP A 31 2.96 -28.16 -20.10
N VAL A 32 3.07 -28.83 -18.95
CA VAL A 32 2.39 -28.40 -17.71
C VAL A 32 2.89 -27.04 -17.23
N VAL A 33 4.19 -26.75 -17.34
CA VAL A 33 4.74 -25.42 -17.03
C VAL A 33 4.16 -24.34 -17.95
N ARG A 34 4.06 -24.62 -19.26
CA ARG A 34 3.48 -23.69 -20.25
C ARG A 34 2.02 -23.41 -19.93
N GLU A 35 1.24 -24.45 -19.67
CA GLU A 35 -0.18 -24.32 -19.34
C GLU A 35 -0.39 -23.52 -18.06
N CYS A 36 0.38 -23.82 -17.01
CA CYS A 36 0.31 -23.10 -15.73
C CYS A 36 0.66 -21.61 -15.90
N ARG A 37 1.69 -21.30 -16.69
CA ARG A 37 2.09 -19.93 -17.02
C ARG A 37 0.98 -19.20 -17.77
N ASP A 38 0.37 -19.85 -18.74
CA ASP A 38 -0.69 -19.26 -19.56
C ASP A 38 -1.97 -19.03 -18.74
N ALA A 39 -2.34 -19.98 -17.88
CA ALA A 39 -3.45 -19.82 -16.94
C ALA A 39 -3.21 -18.66 -15.96
N THR A 40 -1.99 -18.53 -15.43
CA THR A 40 -1.60 -17.42 -14.56
C THR A 40 -1.73 -16.08 -15.29
N ARG A 41 -1.26 -16.01 -16.54
CA ARG A 41 -1.36 -14.80 -17.37
C ARG A 41 -2.82 -14.41 -17.63
N LYS A 42 -3.66 -15.37 -18.02
CA LYS A 42 -5.09 -15.15 -18.26
C LYS A 42 -5.82 -14.70 -17.01
N ALA A 43 -5.58 -15.36 -15.87
CA ALA A 43 -6.20 -15.00 -14.59
C ALA A 43 -5.78 -13.59 -14.14
N LYS A 44 -4.51 -13.22 -14.34
CA LYS A 44 -4.02 -11.86 -14.06
C LYS A 44 -4.70 -10.82 -14.96
N ALA A 45 -4.74 -11.06 -16.27
CA ALA A 45 -5.39 -10.15 -17.21
C ALA A 45 -6.88 -9.97 -16.90
N HIS A 46 -7.57 -11.05 -16.53
CA HIS A 46 -8.98 -11.00 -16.12
C HIS A 46 -9.17 -10.15 -14.86
N LEU A 47 -8.31 -10.31 -13.85
CA LEU A 47 -8.34 -9.49 -12.63
C LEU A 47 -8.09 -8.00 -12.94
N GLU A 48 -7.10 -7.69 -13.77
CA GLU A 48 -6.79 -6.32 -14.17
C GLU A 48 -7.95 -5.69 -14.95
N LEU A 49 -8.57 -6.45 -15.85
CA LEU A 49 -9.76 -6.04 -16.60
C LEU A 49 -10.94 -5.74 -15.67
N SER A 50 -11.23 -6.60 -14.68
CA SER A 50 -12.32 -6.35 -13.73
C SER A 50 -12.04 -5.10 -12.89
N LEU A 51 -10.82 -4.94 -12.39
CA LEU A 51 -10.43 -3.75 -11.63
C LEU A 51 -10.54 -2.45 -12.44
N ALA A 52 -10.23 -2.49 -13.73
CA ALA A 52 -10.37 -1.33 -14.62
C ALA A 52 -11.84 -0.99 -14.91
N ARG A 53 -12.69 -2.02 -15.10
CA ARG A 53 -14.13 -1.84 -15.30
C ARG A 53 -14.81 -1.26 -14.07
N ASP A 54 -14.47 -1.80 -12.90
CA ASP A 54 -15.08 -1.44 -11.63
C ASP A 54 -14.43 -0.19 -11.02
N VAL A 55 -13.55 0.53 -11.73
CA VAL A 55 -12.81 1.66 -11.16
C VAL A 55 -13.73 2.79 -10.71
N LYS A 56 -14.89 2.97 -11.36
CA LYS A 56 -15.84 4.02 -10.99
C LYS A 56 -16.52 3.72 -9.65
N ASP A 57 -16.88 2.47 -9.44
CA ASP A 57 -17.66 1.99 -8.29
C ASP A 57 -16.74 1.55 -7.13
N ASN A 58 -15.54 1.04 -7.43
CA ASN A 58 -14.55 0.56 -6.47
C ASN A 58 -13.14 1.09 -6.78
N LYS A 59 -12.97 2.42 -6.66
CA LYS A 59 -11.68 3.10 -6.81
C LYS A 59 -10.59 2.50 -5.91
N LYS A 60 -10.96 2.12 -4.68
CA LYS A 60 -10.04 1.59 -3.68
C LYS A 60 -9.41 0.25 -4.11
N GLY A 61 -10.20 -0.65 -4.70
CA GLY A 61 -9.69 -1.92 -5.23
C GLY A 61 -8.61 -1.71 -6.29
N PHE A 62 -8.83 -0.78 -7.22
CA PHE A 62 -7.87 -0.43 -8.26
C PHE A 62 -6.57 0.15 -7.68
N PHE A 63 -6.66 1.18 -6.83
CA PHE A 63 -5.47 1.80 -6.23
C PHE A 63 -4.71 0.86 -5.30
N LYS A 64 -5.39 -0.04 -4.57
CA LYS A 64 -4.77 -1.11 -3.79
C LYS A 64 -3.99 -2.09 -4.68
N TYR A 65 -4.53 -2.44 -5.84
CA TYR A 65 -3.80 -3.27 -6.80
C TYR A 65 -2.56 -2.55 -7.31
N ILE A 66 -2.68 -1.29 -7.73
CA ILE A 66 -1.55 -0.47 -8.19
C ILE A 66 -0.48 -0.35 -7.10
N SER A 67 -0.84 -0.04 -5.85
CA SER A 67 0.13 0.04 -4.75
C SER A 67 0.83 -1.30 -4.51
N SER A 68 0.12 -2.42 -4.54
CA SER A 68 0.71 -3.77 -4.43
C SER A 68 1.68 -4.13 -5.57
N LYS A 69 1.59 -3.45 -6.71
CA LYS A 69 2.51 -3.62 -7.86
C LYS A 69 3.67 -2.65 -7.86
N ARG A 70 3.56 -1.53 -7.13
CA ARG A 70 4.69 -0.60 -6.96
C ARG A 70 5.73 -1.28 -6.07
N LYS A 71 6.98 -1.28 -6.54
CA LYS A 71 8.14 -1.81 -5.80
C LYS A 71 8.68 -0.78 -4.81
N THR A 72 7.82 -0.09 -4.07
CA THR A 72 8.31 0.75 -2.99
C THR A 72 8.73 -0.19 -1.89
N ARG A 73 10.03 -0.41 -1.70
CA ARG A 73 10.51 -0.91 -0.41
C ARG A 73 10.12 0.17 0.57
N GLU A 74 9.17 -0.14 1.46
CA GLU A 74 8.80 0.78 2.53
C GLU A 74 10.02 1.10 3.40
N ASN A 75 11.03 0.22 3.37
CA ASN A 75 12.21 0.29 4.21
C ASN A 75 13.47 0.61 3.40
N VAL A 76 14.30 1.48 3.97
CA VAL A 76 15.69 1.65 3.54
C VAL A 76 16.45 0.38 3.91
N ASP A 77 17.26 -0.12 2.97
CA ASP A 77 18.18 -1.23 3.23
C ASP A 77 19.11 -0.88 4.41
N PRO A 78 19.66 -1.88 5.12
CA PRO A 78 20.52 -1.60 6.26
C PRO A 78 21.66 -0.64 5.89
N LEU A 79 21.83 0.40 6.70
CA LEU A 79 22.84 1.43 6.48
C LEU A 79 24.07 1.14 7.35
N LEU A 80 25.26 1.49 6.86
CA LEU A 80 26.48 1.44 7.67
C LEU A 80 26.71 2.82 8.30
N ASN A 81 26.96 2.84 9.60
CA ASN A 81 27.43 4.05 10.27
C ASN A 81 28.95 4.25 10.05
N GLU A 82 29.48 5.37 10.55
CA GLU A 82 30.91 5.71 10.44
C GLU A 82 31.84 4.67 11.09
N VAL A 83 31.34 3.90 12.06
CA VAL A 83 32.08 2.87 12.81
C VAL A 83 31.96 1.49 12.12
N GLY A 84 31.27 1.40 10.98
CA GLY A 84 31.06 0.16 10.23
C GLY A 84 30.01 -0.78 10.83
N ALA A 85 29.19 -0.31 11.77
CA ALA A 85 28.06 -1.06 12.32
C ALA A 85 26.82 -0.93 11.43
N LEU A 86 26.08 -2.04 11.30
CA LEU A 86 24.88 -2.14 10.47
C LEU A 86 23.64 -1.68 11.22
N MET A 87 23.02 -0.58 10.78
CA MET A 87 21.77 -0.05 11.32
C MET A 87 20.58 -0.72 10.64
N MET A 88 19.82 -1.50 11.42
CA MET A 88 18.65 -2.24 10.93
C MET A 88 17.34 -1.59 11.32
N GLU A 89 17.30 -0.85 12.43
CA GLU A 89 16.10 -0.15 12.90
C GLU A 89 15.87 1.14 12.11
N ASP A 90 14.60 1.46 11.83
CA ASP A 90 14.26 2.66 11.05
C ASP A 90 14.57 3.97 11.80
N THR A 91 14.49 3.98 13.13
CA THR A 91 14.87 5.11 13.99
C THR A 91 16.36 5.45 13.82
N GLU A 92 17.23 4.44 13.96
CA GLU A 92 18.68 4.57 13.80
C GLU A 92 19.05 5.04 12.39
N LYS A 93 18.40 4.48 11.36
CA LYS A 93 18.58 4.91 9.97
C LYS A 93 18.20 6.38 9.76
N ALA A 94 17.08 6.82 10.34
CA ALA A 94 16.61 8.20 10.23
C ALA A 94 17.59 9.17 10.90
N GLU A 95 18.08 8.84 12.09
CA GLU A 95 19.09 9.64 12.80
C GLU A 95 20.39 9.76 12.01
N LEU A 96 20.91 8.64 11.50
CA LEU A 96 22.14 8.63 10.69
C LEU A 96 22.02 9.52 9.45
N LEU A 97 20.90 9.40 8.73
CA LEU A 97 20.62 10.23 7.56
C LEU A 97 20.47 11.72 7.94
N ASN A 98 19.84 12.02 9.07
CA ASN A 98 19.68 13.38 9.55
C ASN A 98 21.02 14.03 9.94
N VAL A 99 21.93 13.27 10.57
CA VAL A 99 23.30 13.73 10.89
C VAL A 99 24.08 14.03 9.61
N PHE A 100 24.03 13.12 8.62
CA PHE A 100 24.68 13.33 7.33
C PHE A 100 24.10 14.55 6.60
N PHE A 101 22.77 14.68 6.62
CA PHE A 101 22.07 15.81 6.02
C PHE A 101 22.49 17.14 6.68
N ALA A 102 22.55 17.21 8.01
CA ALA A 102 23.01 18.40 8.72
C ALA A 102 24.49 18.74 8.41
N SER A 103 25.35 17.73 8.25
CA SER A 103 26.78 17.91 7.97
C SER A 103 27.04 18.62 6.63
N VAL A 104 26.21 18.40 5.61
CA VAL A 104 26.38 19.05 4.30
C VAL A 104 25.92 20.51 4.27
N PHE A 105 25.20 21.00 5.30
CA PHE A 105 24.87 22.41 5.42
C PHE A 105 26.01 23.16 6.10
N THR A 106 26.63 24.08 5.37
CA THR A 106 27.57 25.05 5.96
C THR A 106 26.77 26.08 6.74
N ALA A 107 27.03 26.21 8.04
CA ALA A 107 26.43 27.26 8.87
C ALA A 107 26.87 28.64 8.39
N LYS A 108 26.05 29.31 7.57
CA LYS A 108 26.14 30.76 7.43
C LYS A 108 25.53 31.37 8.69
N ALA A 109 26.39 31.82 9.59
CA ALA A 109 25.97 32.49 10.81
C ALA A 109 25.20 33.78 10.50
N SER A 110 23.91 33.82 10.83
CA SER A 110 23.22 35.05 11.22
C SER A 110 22.05 34.70 12.14
N PRO A 111 22.04 35.12 13.41
CA PRO A 111 20.86 35.00 14.27
C PRO A 111 19.89 36.13 13.90
N GLN A 112 18.69 35.81 13.44
CA GLN A 112 17.59 36.77 13.37
C GLN A 112 16.40 36.24 14.15
N GLU A 113 16.05 37.04 15.15
CA GLU A 113 15.08 36.87 16.22
C GLU A 113 13.74 36.27 15.76
N THR A 114 13.32 35.22 16.46
CA THR A 114 11.94 34.71 16.44
C THR A 114 11.02 35.74 17.09
N GLN A 115 10.18 36.41 16.30
CA GLN A 115 9.07 37.18 16.84
C GLN A 115 7.95 36.22 17.23
N THR A 116 7.66 36.19 18.53
CA THR A 116 6.49 35.53 19.12
C THR A 116 5.21 36.15 18.56
N LEU A 117 4.39 35.36 17.88
CA LEU A 117 3.07 35.76 17.41
C LEU A 117 2.04 35.35 18.47
N GLU A 118 1.51 36.32 19.21
CA GLU A 118 0.39 36.10 20.14
C GLU A 118 -0.83 35.64 19.35
N VAL A 119 -1.29 34.42 19.64
CA VAL A 119 -2.55 33.86 19.13
C VAL A 119 -3.67 34.41 20.02
N GLY A 120 -4.50 35.28 19.48
CA GLY A 120 -5.73 35.73 20.14
C GLY A 120 -6.75 34.59 20.23
N GLU A 121 -7.14 34.23 21.45
CA GLU A 121 -8.24 33.31 21.71
C GLU A 121 -9.58 34.02 21.44
N GLU A 122 -10.15 33.83 20.25
CA GLU A 122 -11.54 34.19 19.99
C GLU A 122 -12.48 33.14 20.59
N VAL A 123 -13.23 33.56 21.62
CA VAL A 123 -14.28 32.79 22.28
C VAL A 123 -15.52 32.72 21.37
N TRP A 124 -15.80 31.54 20.83
CA TRP A 124 -17.01 31.28 20.03
C TRP A 124 -18.28 31.30 20.90
N ARG A 125 -19.21 32.22 20.61
CA ARG A 125 -20.56 32.30 21.21
C ARG A 125 -21.46 31.20 20.66
N LYS A 126 -22.39 30.71 21.48
CA LYS A 126 -23.16 29.45 21.30
C LYS A 126 -24.42 29.60 20.43
N GLU A 127 -24.73 30.81 19.98
CA GLU A 127 -26.04 31.16 19.44
C GLU A 127 -26.18 30.98 17.91
N ASP A 128 -25.11 30.67 17.18
CA ASP A 128 -25.11 30.57 15.70
C ASP A 128 -25.08 29.11 15.17
N LEU A 129 -25.68 28.15 15.87
CA LEU A 129 -25.75 26.78 15.36
C LEU A 129 -26.93 26.58 14.39
N PRO A 130 -26.69 26.16 13.14
CA PRO A 130 -27.77 25.90 12.19
C PRO A 130 -28.65 24.76 12.68
N LEU A 131 -29.98 24.94 12.61
CA LEU A 131 -30.97 23.93 12.96
C LEU A 131 -30.95 22.80 11.90
N VAL A 132 -30.23 21.72 12.19
CA VAL A 132 -30.17 20.52 11.34
C VAL A 132 -31.39 19.63 11.59
N LYS A 133 -32.11 19.22 10.53
CA LYS A 133 -33.26 18.31 10.59
C LYS A 133 -32.82 16.85 10.42
N GLU A 134 -33.48 15.93 11.13
CA GLU A 134 -33.14 14.48 11.10
C GLU A 134 -33.21 13.88 9.69
N ASP A 135 -34.20 14.26 8.88
CA ASP A 135 -34.35 13.75 7.52
C ASP A 135 -33.16 14.12 6.62
N GLN A 136 -32.59 15.32 6.83
CA GLN A 136 -31.40 15.74 6.10
C GLN A 136 -30.19 14.89 6.49
N VAL A 137 -30.05 14.56 7.78
CA VAL A 137 -28.98 13.68 8.27
C VAL A 137 -29.14 12.27 7.70
N ARG A 138 -30.36 11.71 7.73
CA ARG A 138 -30.66 10.39 7.16
C ARG A 138 -30.36 10.29 5.67
N GLU A 139 -30.69 11.31 4.89
CA GLU A 139 -30.38 11.34 3.46
C GLU A 139 -28.86 11.31 3.20
N HIS A 140 -28.08 12.04 3.99
CA HIS A 140 -26.62 12.05 3.87
C HIS A 140 -26.00 10.71 4.32
N LEU A 141 -26.50 10.13 5.42
CA LEU A 141 -26.06 8.81 5.89
C LEU A 141 -26.39 7.68 4.90
N GLY A 142 -27.45 7.82 4.10
CA GLY A 142 -27.77 6.86 3.04
C GLY A 142 -26.86 6.93 1.81
N LYS A 143 -26.07 8.00 1.67
CA LYS A 143 -25.15 8.23 0.54
C LYS A 143 -23.68 7.96 0.89
N LEU A 144 -23.40 7.48 2.10
CA LEU A 144 -22.06 7.13 2.54
C LEU A 144 -21.46 6.04 1.64
N ASP A 145 -20.20 6.22 1.25
CA ASP A 145 -19.48 5.30 0.40
C ASP A 145 -18.80 4.23 1.27
N ILE A 146 -19.42 3.05 1.34
CA ILE A 146 -18.90 1.88 2.08
C ILE A 146 -17.48 1.46 1.65
N HIS A 147 -17.00 1.93 0.51
CA HIS A 147 -15.64 1.68 0.06
C HIS A 147 -14.61 2.69 0.58
N LYS A 148 -15.03 3.76 1.27
CA LYS A 148 -14.13 4.69 1.96
C LYS A 148 -13.59 4.14 3.27
N SER A 149 -12.43 4.63 3.69
CA SER A 149 -11.82 4.28 4.97
C SER A 149 -12.62 4.86 6.13
N MET A 150 -12.86 4.03 7.14
CA MET A 150 -13.48 4.47 8.39
C MET A 150 -12.57 5.47 9.12
N GLY A 151 -13.20 6.41 9.81
CA GLY A 151 -12.49 7.27 10.77
C GLY A 151 -12.02 6.49 12.00
N PRO A 152 -11.35 7.16 12.95
CA PRO A 152 -10.98 6.60 14.25
C PRO A 152 -12.20 6.12 15.07
N ASP A 153 -13.38 6.65 14.74
CA ASP A 153 -14.68 6.31 15.30
C ASP A 153 -15.29 5.02 14.70
N GLY A 154 -14.69 4.47 13.65
CA GLY A 154 -15.20 3.28 12.99
C GLY A 154 -16.41 3.53 12.10
N MET A 155 -16.65 4.76 11.63
CA MET A 155 -17.77 5.06 10.72
C MET A 155 -17.26 5.27 9.29
N HIS A 156 -17.93 4.66 8.31
CA HIS A 156 -17.65 4.91 6.89
C HIS A 156 -18.24 6.28 6.48
N PRO A 157 -17.48 7.13 5.77
CA PRO A 157 -17.95 8.44 5.31
C PRO A 157 -18.76 8.36 4.01
#